data_AF-A0A932ZU98-F1
#
_entry.id   AF-A0A932ZU98-F1
#
_cell.length_a   1.000
_cell.length_b   1.000
_cell.length_c   1.000
_cell.angle_alpha   90.00
_cell.angle_beta   90.00
_cell.angle_gamma   90.00
#
_symmetry.space_group_name_H-M   'P 1'
#
loop_
_entity.id
_entity.type
_entity.pdbx_description
1 polymer ?
#
loop_
_entity_poly.entity_id
_entity_poly.type
_entity_poly.pdbx_seq_one_letter_code
_entity_poly.pdbx_strand_id
1 'polypeptide(L)'
;MAQRRIPAVFVRGGTSRALLFHARDLPADRAAWDPIFLRALGSPDPNGRQLDGLGGGISSLSKVAVIGLPSRPDADVDYTFGQVSVERALVDYKGNCGNISSAVGPFTVDEGLVPAPGDGETAVRIHNTNTNKIIRSRFRVEGGAAAVEGDFALPGVAGTGARITLEFEDPGGAATGRLLPTGRPVDALEIPGLGRIEASLVDAANPMVFVRAGDVGLAG
;
A
#
# COMPACT_ATOMS: atom_id res chain seq x y z
N MET A 1 -17.47 25.73 -14.09
CA MET A 1 -17.24 25.50 -12.65
C MET A 1 -15.74 25.57 -12.36
N ALA A 2 -15.35 26.03 -11.18
CA ALA A 2 -13.94 26.04 -10.77
C ALA A 2 -13.49 24.66 -10.25
N GLN A 3 -12.20 24.35 -10.35
CA GLN A 3 -11.64 23.13 -9.79
C GLN A 3 -11.69 23.16 -8.26
N ARG A 4 -12.04 22.03 -7.63
CA ARG A 4 -11.96 21.85 -6.17
C ARG A 4 -10.52 21.53 -5.77
N ARG A 5 -10.04 22.15 -4.70
CA ARG A 5 -8.72 21.88 -4.10
C ARG A 5 -8.89 20.94 -2.91
N ILE A 6 -8.07 19.91 -2.84
CA ILE A 6 -8.01 18.95 -1.72
C ILE A 6 -6.54 18.79 -1.36
N PRO A 7 -6.14 19.03 -0.10
CA PRO A 7 -4.78 18.75 0.36
C PRO A 7 -4.39 17.29 0.16
N ALA A 8 -3.19 17.06 -0.33
CA ALA A 8 -2.61 15.73 -0.52
C ALA A 8 -1.09 15.82 -0.57
N VAL A 9 -0.41 14.73 -0.20
CA VAL A 9 1.05 14.59 -0.31
C VAL A 9 1.36 13.55 -1.37
N PHE A 10 2.23 13.89 -2.31
CA PHE A 10 2.72 12.96 -3.32
C PHE A 10 4.04 12.34 -2.87
N VAL A 11 4.04 11.01 -2.65
CA VAL A 11 5.19 10.32 -2.04
C VAL A 11 5.66 9.15 -2.89
N ARG A 12 6.94 8.80 -2.72
CA ARG A 12 7.46 7.47 -3.02
C ARG A 12 7.41 6.63 -1.75
N GLY A 13 6.80 5.45 -1.82
CA GLY A 13 6.90 4.40 -0.81
C GLY A 13 7.47 3.14 -1.46
N GLY A 14 8.60 2.62 -0.96
CA GLY A 14 9.33 1.54 -1.61
C GLY A 14 9.57 1.82 -3.10
N THR A 15 9.21 0.88 -3.97
CA THR A 15 9.27 1.02 -5.44
C THR A 15 7.97 1.52 -6.09
N SER A 16 7.09 2.16 -5.31
CA SER A 16 5.79 2.70 -5.77
C SER A 16 5.68 4.20 -5.49
N ARG A 17 4.72 4.86 -6.15
CA ARG A 17 4.29 6.24 -5.80
C ARG A 17 2.78 6.27 -5.50
N ALA A 18 2.37 7.17 -4.61
CA ALA A 18 0.97 7.36 -4.26
C ALA A 18 0.66 8.80 -3.87
N LEU A 19 -0.62 9.16 -3.96
CA LEU A 19 -1.17 10.32 -3.25
C LEU A 19 -1.66 9.88 -1.87
N LEU A 20 -1.17 10.54 -0.83
CA LEU A 20 -1.63 10.39 0.54
C LEU A 20 -2.58 11.54 0.88
N PHE A 21 -3.73 11.20 1.42
CA PHE A 21 -4.73 12.14 1.90
C PHE A 21 -4.89 11.97 3.41
N HIS A 22 -5.10 13.08 4.14
CA HIS A 22 -5.67 12.97 5.47
C HIS A 22 -7.16 12.65 5.35
N ALA A 23 -7.67 11.76 6.21
CA ALA A 23 -9.09 11.45 6.27
C ALA A 23 -9.96 12.71 6.52
N ARG A 24 -9.44 13.68 7.28
CA ARG A 24 -10.12 14.96 7.59
C ARG A 24 -10.33 15.86 6.38
N ASP A 25 -9.56 15.66 5.31
CA ASP A 25 -9.62 16.46 4.07
C ASP A 25 -10.54 15.84 3.01
N LEU A 26 -11.07 14.65 3.29
CA LEU A 26 -12.01 13.92 2.44
C LEU A 26 -13.44 14.00 3.00
N PRO A 27 -14.47 13.76 2.15
CA PRO A 27 -15.83 13.61 2.65
C PRO A 27 -15.93 12.50 3.70
N ALA A 28 -16.76 12.71 4.72
CA ALA A 28 -17.00 11.70 5.75
C ALA A 28 -17.61 10.39 5.16
N ASP A 29 -18.43 10.51 4.12
CA ASP A 29 -18.95 9.38 3.37
C ASP A 29 -17.86 8.80 2.43
N ARG A 30 -17.41 7.58 2.74
CA ARG A 30 -16.40 6.87 1.93
C ARG A 30 -16.88 6.57 0.52
N ALA A 31 -18.19 6.46 0.28
CA ALA A 31 -18.72 6.26 -1.08
C ALA A 31 -18.40 7.45 -2.00
N ALA A 32 -18.15 8.64 -1.44
CA ALA A 32 -17.76 9.83 -2.19
C ALA A 32 -16.25 9.91 -2.48
N TRP A 33 -15.44 8.95 -2.04
CA TRP A 33 -13.98 8.95 -2.22
C TRP A 33 -13.57 8.54 -3.63
N ASP A 34 -14.17 7.48 -4.18
CA ASP A 34 -13.76 6.90 -5.46
C ASP A 34 -13.72 7.93 -6.62
N PRO A 35 -14.74 8.79 -6.81
CA PRO A 35 -14.68 9.83 -7.85
C PRO A 35 -13.51 10.80 -7.66
N ILE A 36 -13.11 11.07 -6.42
CA ILE A 36 -11.99 11.95 -6.10
C ILE A 36 -10.69 11.28 -6.52
N PHE A 37 -10.48 10.03 -6.12
CA PHE A 37 -9.24 9.30 -6.40
C PHE A 37 -9.08 9.00 -7.89
N LEU A 38 -10.16 8.61 -8.56
CA LEU A 38 -10.20 8.42 -10.00
C LEU A 38 -9.80 9.70 -10.73
N ARG A 39 -10.40 10.85 -10.40
CA ARG A 39 -10.05 12.13 -11.03
C ARG A 39 -8.65 12.61 -10.67
N ALA A 40 -8.20 12.42 -9.43
CA ALA A 40 -6.87 12.83 -8.99
C ALA A 40 -5.74 12.07 -9.72
N LEU A 41 -5.97 10.79 -10.04
CA LEU A 41 -5.01 9.97 -10.77
C LEU A 41 -5.27 9.89 -12.28
N GLY A 42 -6.35 10.50 -12.79
CA GLY A 42 -6.64 10.54 -14.24
C GLY A 42 -7.22 9.23 -14.78
N SER A 43 -8.03 8.53 -13.99
CA SER A 43 -8.69 7.27 -14.36
C SER A 43 -10.22 7.40 -14.51
N PRO A 44 -10.86 6.53 -15.31
CA PRO A 44 -10.24 5.60 -16.26
C PRO A 44 -9.60 6.36 -17.44
N ASP A 45 -8.46 5.88 -17.92
CA ASP A 45 -7.82 6.37 -19.14
C ASP A 45 -7.65 5.23 -20.15
N PRO A 46 -8.41 5.23 -21.28
CA PRO A 46 -8.28 4.22 -22.31
C PRO A 46 -6.93 4.23 -23.02
N ASN A 47 -6.14 5.31 -22.88
CA ASN A 47 -4.78 5.39 -23.44
C ASN A 47 -3.72 4.83 -22.48
N GLY A 48 -4.08 4.55 -21.23
CA GLY A 48 -3.17 4.01 -20.23
C GLY A 48 -2.07 4.97 -19.76
N ARG A 49 -2.22 6.28 -19.96
CA ARG A 49 -1.18 7.29 -19.69
C ARG A 49 -1.42 8.10 -18.42
N GLN A 50 -2.68 8.27 -18.02
CA GLN A 50 -3.12 9.08 -16.87
C GLN A 50 -2.69 10.55 -16.94
N LEU A 51 -2.63 11.14 -18.14
CA LEU A 51 -2.13 12.52 -18.34
C LEU A 51 -3.00 13.61 -17.71
N ASP A 52 -4.30 13.36 -17.51
CA ASP A 52 -5.23 14.29 -16.86
C ASP A 52 -5.31 14.06 -15.33
N GLY A 53 -4.18 13.70 -14.73
CA GLY A 53 -4.03 13.40 -13.31
C GLY A 53 -2.57 13.19 -12.90
N LEU A 54 -2.35 12.75 -11.66
CA LEU A 54 -1.02 12.49 -11.10
C LEU A 54 -0.60 11.02 -11.20
N GLY A 55 -1.44 10.17 -11.79
CA GLY A 55 -1.13 8.77 -12.07
C GLY A 55 -0.02 8.63 -13.11
N GLY A 56 0.66 7.48 -13.10
CA GLY A 56 1.76 7.18 -14.03
C GLY A 56 1.45 6.15 -15.11
N GLY A 57 0.19 5.76 -15.30
CA GLY A 57 -0.22 4.80 -16.33
C GLY A 57 0.09 3.34 -16.04
N ILE A 58 0.74 3.03 -14.91
CA ILE A 58 1.07 1.67 -14.47
C ILE A 58 0.68 1.47 -13.00
N SER A 59 0.46 0.20 -12.61
CA SER A 59 -0.08 -0.15 -11.29
C SER A 59 0.73 0.39 -10.11
N SER A 60 2.07 0.42 -10.21
CA SER A 60 2.98 0.96 -9.18
C SER A 60 2.90 2.48 -9.01
N LEU A 61 2.31 3.18 -9.98
CA LEU A 61 2.21 4.64 -10.05
C LEU A 61 0.76 5.15 -10.05
N SER A 62 -0.22 4.27 -9.78
CA SER A 62 -1.65 4.58 -9.75
C SER A 62 -2.25 4.13 -8.40
N LYS A 63 -1.86 4.83 -7.33
CA LYS A 63 -2.17 4.43 -5.95
C LYS A 63 -2.59 5.65 -5.13
N VAL A 64 -3.51 5.41 -4.21
CA VAL A 64 -3.88 6.35 -3.16
C VAL A 64 -3.76 5.70 -1.79
N ALA A 65 -3.59 6.53 -0.78
CA ALA A 65 -3.68 6.14 0.61
C ALA A 65 -4.43 7.20 1.41
N VAL A 66 -5.22 6.77 2.39
CA VAL A 66 -5.89 7.65 3.33
C VAL A 66 -5.36 7.36 4.72
N ILE A 67 -4.90 8.41 5.39
CA ILE A 67 -4.31 8.36 6.72
C ILE A 67 -5.26 9.05 7.69
N GLY A 68 -5.64 8.36 8.77
CA GLY A 68 -6.60 8.84 9.76
C GLY A 68 -6.13 8.63 11.19
N LEU A 69 -6.86 9.22 12.13
CA LEU A 69 -6.66 8.92 13.55
C LEU A 69 -6.88 7.42 13.82
N PRO A 70 -6.19 6.85 14.82
CA PRO A 70 -6.30 5.42 15.10
C PRO A 70 -7.72 5.04 15.51
N SER A 71 -8.24 3.95 14.96
CA SER A 71 -9.54 3.38 15.36
C SER A 71 -9.43 2.27 16.41
N ARG A 72 -8.21 1.91 16.82
CA ARG A 72 -7.93 0.82 17.77
C ARG A 72 -6.75 1.15 18.70
N PRO A 73 -6.73 0.64 19.95
CA PRO A 73 -5.77 1.06 20.98
C PRO A 73 -4.33 0.57 20.75
N ASP A 74 -4.15 -0.46 19.93
CA ASP A 74 -2.85 -1.02 19.57
C ASP A 74 -2.25 -0.39 18.30
N ALA A 75 -2.85 0.69 17.78
CA ALA A 75 -2.35 1.46 16.65
C ALA A 75 -2.16 2.94 17.01
N ASP A 76 -1.23 3.57 16.33
CA ASP A 76 -0.96 5.01 16.42
C ASP A 76 -1.66 5.78 15.28
N VAL A 77 -1.96 5.10 14.17
CA VAL A 77 -2.63 5.66 12.98
C VAL A 77 -3.43 4.59 12.23
N ASP A 78 -4.48 5.02 11.54
CA ASP A 78 -5.20 4.21 10.56
C ASP A 78 -4.70 4.48 9.12
N TYR A 79 -4.55 3.42 8.35
CA TYR A 79 -4.13 3.44 6.95
C TYR A 79 -5.12 2.66 6.09
N THR A 80 -5.71 3.33 5.10
CA THR A 80 -6.45 2.69 4.01
C THR A 80 -5.67 2.83 2.70
N PHE A 81 -5.34 1.71 2.06
CA PHE A 81 -4.82 1.65 0.71
C PHE A 81 -5.96 1.59 -0.32
N GLY A 82 -5.80 2.31 -1.44
CA GLY A 82 -6.65 2.15 -2.62
C GLY A 82 -5.80 1.97 -3.89
N GLN A 83 -5.98 0.84 -4.58
CA GLN A 83 -5.42 0.63 -5.91
C GLN A 83 -6.38 1.21 -6.95
N VAL A 84 -5.96 2.26 -7.65
CA VAL A 84 -6.78 2.85 -8.71
C VAL A 84 -6.46 2.14 -10.02
N SER A 85 -7.49 1.58 -10.66
CA SER A 85 -7.36 0.99 -11.98
C SER A 85 -7.04 2.07 -13.01
N VAL A 86 -6.11 1.78 -13.92
CA VAL A 86 -5.79 2.70 -15.02
C VAL A 86 -6.93 2.67 -16.05
N GLU A 87 -7.42 1.49 -16.41
CA GLU A 87 -8.37 1.29 -17.51
C GLU A 87 -9.84 1.38 -17.08
N ARG A 88 -10.14 1.13 -15.79
CA ARG A 88 -11.51 1.01 -15.28
C ARG A 88 -11.80 2.08 -14.25
N ALA A 89 -13.05 2.52 -14.17
CA ALA A 89 -13.54 3.41 -13.10
C ALA A 89 -13.71 2.62 -11.80
N LEU A 90 -12.60 2.15 -11.22
CA LEU A 90 -12.57 1.27 -10.06
C LEU A 90 -11.41 1.64 -9.13
N VAL A 91 -11.72 1.74 -7.84
CA VAL A 91 -10.73 1.75 -6.75
C VAL A 91 -10.88 0.46 -5.96
N ASP A 92 -9.79 -0.31 -5.87
CA ASP A 92 -9.76 -1.57 -5.13
C ASP A 92 -9.15 -1.38 -3.73
N TYR A 93 -9.92 -1.77 -2.71
CA TYR A 93 -9.57 -1.67 -1.29
C TYR A 93 -9.35 -3.05 -0.64
N LYS A 94 -9.31 -4.16 -1.40
CA LYS A 94 -9.27 -5.53 -0.85
C LYS A 94 -7.96 -5.92 -0.19
N GLY A 95 -6.87 -5.20 -0.44
CA GLY A 95 -5.54 -5.61 -0.02
C GLY A 95 -4.71 -4.46 0.54
N ASN A 96 -3.54 -4.82 1.04
CA ASN A 96 -2.50 -3.89 1.43
C ASN A 96 -1.54 -3.61 0.25
N CYS A 97 -0.83 -2.48 0.29
CA CYS A 97 0.40 -2.27 -0.47
C CYS A 97 1.60 -2.12 0.46
N GLY A 98 2.46 -3.15 0.51
CA GLY A 98 3.67 -3.14 1.35
C GLY A 98 4.61 -1.98 1.02
N ASN A 99 4.75 -1.63 -0.27
CA ASN A 99 5.52 -0.46 -0.69
C ASN A 99 4.98 0.85 -0.11
N ILE A 100 3.67 1.11 -0.22
CA ILE A 100 3.10 2.38 0.29
C ILE A 100 3.07 2.41 1.82
N SER A 101 2.97 1.26 2.48
CA SER A 101 3.12 1.15 3.94
C SER A 101 4.43 1.77 4.44
N SER A 102 5.51 1.77 3.64
CA SER A 102 6.80 2.36 4.04
C SER A 102 6.75 3.88 4.17
N ALA A 103 5.82 4.56 3.49
CA ALA A 103 5.69 6.01 3.54
C ALA A 103 4.79 6.48 4.70
N VAL A 104 3.98 5.59 5.27
CA VAL A 104 2.95 5.96 6.26
C VAL A 104 3.58 6.45 7.57
N GLY A 105 4.53 5.70 8.14
CA GLY A 105 5.21 6.09 9.38
C GLY A 105 5.87 7.48 9.29
N PRO A 106 6.75 7.72 8.30
CA PRO A 106 7.31 9.04 8.03
C PRO A 106 6.25 10.14 7.88
N PHE A 107 5.24 9.90 7.03
CA PHE A 107 4.16 10.85 6.79
C PHE A 107 3.48 11.29 8.09
N THR A 108 3.24 10.36 9.02
CA THR A 108 2.57 10.72 10.29
C THR A 108 3.38 11.65 11.18
N VAL A 109 4.71 11.56 11.14
CA VAL A 109 5.60 12.44 11.90
C VAL A 109 5.65 13.81 11.22
N ASP A 110 5.90 13.82 9.90
CA ASP A 110 6.05 15.05 9.12
C ASP A 110 4.77 15.89 9.10
N GLU A 111 3.60 15.23 9.11
CA GLU A 111 2.28 15.89 9.11
C GLU A 111 1.70 16.10 10.52
N GLY A 112 2.46 15.78 11.57
CA GLY A 112 2.08 16.01 12.96
C GLY A 112 0.88 15.19 13.47
N LEU A 113 0.60 14.04 12.86
CA LEU A 113 -0.40 13.08 13.35
C LEU A 113 0.12 12.27 14.55
N VAL A 114 1.40 11.95 14.52
CA VAL A 114 2.13 11.33 15.62
C VAL A 114 3.19 12.34 16.08
N PRO A 115 3.29 12.66 17.39
CA PRO A 115 4.32 13.55 17.87
C PRO A 115 5.70 13.08 17.44
N ALA A 116 6.51 14.00 16.89
CA ALA A 116 7.87 13.69 16.52
C ALA A 116 8.63 13.18 17.77
N PRO A 117 9.11 11.93 17.75
CA PRO A 117 10.04 11.48 18.76
C PRO A 117 11.32 12.31 18.61
N GLY A 118 12.11 12.45 19.69
CA GLY A 118 13.42 13.08 19.58
C GLY A 118 14.28 12.41 18.51
N ASP A 119 15.32 13.12 18.05
CA ASP A 119 16.21 12.61 17.00
C ASP A 119 16.69 11.17 17.29
N GLY A 120 16.71 10.33 16.25
CA GLY A 120 17.07 8.92 16.34
C GLY A 120 16.02 7.97 15.77
N GLU A 121 16.15 6.69 16.11
CA GLU A 121 15.22 5.65 15.66
C GLU A 121 13.88 5.73 16.40
N THR A 122 12.79 5.54 15.67
CA THR A 122 11.44 5.45 16.22
C THR A 122 10.64 4.34 15.57
N ALA A 123 9.44 4.06 16.09
CA ALA A 123 8.48 3.15 15.52
C ALA A 123 7.06 3.73 15.57
N VAL A 124 6.30 3.56 14.49
CA VAL A 124 4.86 3.87 14.41
C VAL A 124 4.10 2.58 14.13
N ARG A 125 3.05 2.29 14.90
CA ARG A 125 2.12 1.17 14.67
C ARG A 125 0.98 1.64 13.77
N ILE A 126 0.90 1.02 12.61
CA ILE A 126 -0.05 1.36 11.56
C ILE A 126 -1.11 0.28 11.52
N HIS A 127 -2.35 0.66 11.78
CA HIS A 127 -3.49 -0.21 11.50
C HIS A 127 -3.85 -0.12 10.02
N ASN A 128 -3.58 -1.19 9.28
CA ASN A 128 -4.06 -1.32 7.92
C ASN A 128 -5.55 -1.73 7.95
N THR A 129 -6.41 -0.78 7.62
CA THR A 129 -7.88 -0.94 7.61
C THR A 129 -8.41 -1.85 6.49
N ASN A 130 -7.61 -2.13 5.46
CA ASN A 130 -7.98 -3.09 4.39
C ASN A 130 -7.92 -4.54 4.89
N THR A 131 -6.98 -4.82 5.79
CA THR A 131 -6.60 -6.18 6.22
C THR A 131 -6.80 -6.43 7.72
N ASN A 132 -7.11 -5.37 8.48
CA ASN A 132 -7.21 -5.36 9.94
C ASN A 132 -5.92 -5.83 10.64
N LYS A 133 -4.76 -5.63 9.99
CA LYS A 133 -3.44 -6.01 10.50
C LYS A 133 -2.66 -4.80 11.00
N ILE A 134 -1.73 -5.05 11.92
CA ILE A 134 -0.78 -4.06 12.41
C ILE A 134 0.52 -4.18 11.62
N ILE A 135 1.02 -3.04 11.15
CA ILE A 135 2.33 -2.91 10.53
C ILE A 135 3.14 -1.95 11.39
N ARG A 136 4.28 -2.37 11.90
CA ARG A 136 5.20 -1.48 12.61
C ARG A 136 6.23 -0.93 11.63
N SER A 137 6.25 0.39 11.48
CA SER A 137 7.21 1.11 10.66
C SER A 137 8.30 1.69 11.55
N ARG A 138 9.55 1.22 11.40
CA ARG A 138 10.73 1.78 12.08
C ARG A 138 11.57 2.60 11.13
N PHE A 139 11.92 3.81 11.54
CA PHE A 139 12.65 4.78 10.74
C PHE A 139 13.35 5.80 11.65
N ARG A 140 14.23 6.61 11.07
CA ARG A 140 14.94 7.67 11.78
C ARG A 140 14.21 9.00 11.67
N VAL A 141 14.28 9.80 12.73
CA VAL A 141 13.85 11.20 12.78
C VAL A 141 15.08 12.07 13.02
N GLU A 142 15.18 13.18 12.29
CA GLU A 142 16.27 14.15 12.36
C GLU A 142 15.69 15.57 12.22
N GLY A 143 15.95 16.43 13.20
CA GLY A 143 15.43 17.80 13.20
C GLY A 143 13.90 17.88 13.29
N GLY A 144 13.27 16.88 13.90
CA GLY A 144 11.81 16.80 14.04
C GLY A 144 11.04 16.30 12.81
N ALA A 145 11.74 15.85 11.76
CA ALA A 145 11.15 15.26 10.56
C ALA A 145 11.74 13.87 10.29
N ALA A 146 11.05 13.04 9.52
CA ALA A 146 11.60 11.76 9.10
C ALA A 146 12.86 11.96 8.23
N ALA A 147 13.92 11.21 8.54
CA ALA A 147 15.15 11.26 7.76
C ALA A 147 14.88 10.78 6.33
N VAL A 148 15.38 11.54 5.35
CA VAL A 148 15.26 11.22 3.92
C VAL A 148 16.58 10.67 3.37
N GLU A 149 17.69 11.30 3.75
CA GLU A 149 19.03 10.92 3.31
C GLU A 149 19.59 9.72 4.08
N GLY A 150 20.42 8.94 3.41
CA GLY A 150 21.04 7.74 3.98
C GLY A 150 21.76 6.93 2.91
N ASP A 151 22.36 5.82 3.32
CA ASP A 151 23.20 4.95 2.48
C ASP A 151 22.49 3.66 2.04
N PHE A 152 21.21 3.49 2.40
CA PHE A 152 20.45 2.30 2.02
C PHE A 152 20.04 2.35 0.55
N ALA A 153 20.46 1.34 -0.21
CA ALA A 153 20.06 1.14 -1.60
C ALA A 153 18.91 0.13 -1.70
N LEU A 154 17.82 0.51 -2.37
CA LEU A 154 16.67 -0.35 -2.63
C LEU A 154 16.63 -0.73 -4.13
N PRO A 155 16.73 -2.02 -4.49
CA PRO A 155 16.60 -2.45 -5.88
C PRO A 155 15.33 -1.90 -6.54
N GLY A 156 15.48 -1.27 -7.70
CA GLY A 156 14.38 -0.60 -8.42
C GLY A 156 14.20 0.88 -8.09
N VAL A 157 15.00 1.45 -7.18
CA VAL A 157 15.06 2.90 -6.91
C VAL A 157 16.48 3.40 -7.19
N ALA A 158 16.59 4.53 -7.89
CA ALA A 158 17.88 5.15 -8.16
C ALA A 158 18.40 5.88 -6.90
N GLY A 159 19.70 5.73 -6.63
CA GLY A 159 20.36 6.36 -5.49
C GLY A 159 20.19 5.61 -4.17
N THR A 160 20.40 6.33 -3.07
CA THR A 160 20.27 5.82 -1.70
C THR A 160 19.36 6.74 -0.88
N GLY A 161 18.90 6.26 0.27
CA GLY A 161 18.15 7.08 1.22
C GLY A 161 18.15 6.46 2.61
N ALA A 162 17.40 7.06 3.53
CA ALA A 162 17.21 6.51 4.86
C ALA A 162 16.47 5.16 4.79
N ARG A 163 16.92 4.19 5.59
CA ARG A 163 16.27 2.88 5.70
C ARG A 163 14.99 2.99 6.51
N ILE A 164 13.94 2.35 6.03
CA ILE A 164 12.68 2.14 6.76
C ILE A 164 12.46 0.63 6.86
N THR A 165 12.29 0.12 8.08
CA THR A 165 12.02 -1.29 8.34
C THR A 165 10.53 -1.47 8.61
N LEU A 166 9.89 -2.35 7.84
CA LEU A 166 8.49 -2.72 8.05
C LEU A 166 8.40 -4.11 8.68
N GLU A 167 7.74 -4.19 9.82
CA GLU A 167 7.40 -5.43 10.52
C GLU A 167 5.88 -5.66 10.36
N PHE A 168 5.51 -6.74 9.67
CA PHE A 168 4.10 -7.14 9.51
C PHE A 168 3.74 -8.09 10.65
N GLU A 169 3.05 -7.57 11.67
CA GLU A 169 2.67 -8.33 12.87
C GLU A 169 1.47 -9.24 12.56
N ASP A 170 1.59 -10.54 12.87
CA ASP A 170 0.58 -11.59 12.62
C ASP A 170 -0.08 -11.51 11.22
N PRO A 171 0.71 -11.64 10.13
CA PRO A 171 0.25 -11.29 8.78
C PRO A 171 -0.77 -12.27 8.20
N GLY A 172 -0.93 -13.45 8.79
CA GLY A 172 -1.75 -14.54 8.27
C GLY A 172 -3.27 -14.23 8.26
N GLY A 173 -3.97 -14.67 7.23
CA GLY A 173 -5.43 -14.61 7.15
C GLY A 173 -5.99 -13.20 6.93
N ALA A 174 -5.26 -12.32 6.24
CA ALA A 174 -5.67 -10.94 5.99
C ALA A 174 -6.99 -10.83 5.20
N ALA A 175 -7.24 -11.75 4.27
CA ALA A 175 -8.46 -11.76 3.45
C ALA A 175 -9.37 -12.97 3.74
N THR A 176 -8.79 -14.09 4.16
CA THR A 176 -9.46 -15.40 4.27
C THR A 176 -9.63 -15.88 5.71
N GLY A 177 -9.04 -15.16 6.68
CA GLY A 177 -9.04 -15.54 8.09
C GLY A 177 -8.08 -16.68 8.45
N ARG A 178 -7.35 -17.28 7.50
CA ARG A 178 -6.37 -18.35 7.74
C ARG A 178 -5.12 -18.14 6.89
N LEU A 179 -3.94 -18.43 7.45
CA LEU A 179 -2.67 -18.37 6.71
C LEU A 179 -2.68 -19.30 5.48
N LEU A 180 -3.19 -20.52 5.67
CA LEU A 180 -3.43 -21.50 4.62
C LEU A 180 -4.94 -21.68 4.49
N PRO A 181 -5.60 -21.02 3.52
CA PRO A 181 -7.06 -21.02 3.41
C PRO A 181 -7.68 -22.42 3.26
N THR A 182 -6.94 -23.33 2.62
CA THR A 182 -7.29 -24.75 2.40
C THR A 182 -6.85 -25.66 3.54
N GLY A 183 -6.07 -25.14 4.49
CA GLY A 183 -5.41 -25.92 5.55
C GLY A 183 -4.22 -26.76 5.06
N ARG A 184 -3.83 -26.65 3.79
CA ARG A 184 -2.73 -27.43 3.19
C ARG A 184 -1.62 -26.50 2.70
N PRO A 185 -0.35 -26.92 2.80
CA PRO A 185 0.76 -26.17 2.21
C PRO A 185 0.79 -26.26 0.68
N VAL A 186 0.24 -27.34 0.11
CA VAL A 186 0.16 -27.58 -1.34
C VAL A 186 -1.22 -28.17 -1.66
N ASP A 187 -1.85 -27.60 -2.68
CA ASP A 187 -3.07 -28.07 -3.29
C ASP A 187 -2.82 -28.47 -4.74
N ALA A 188 -3.55 -29.49 -5.21
CA ALA A 188 -3.62 -29.81 -6.64
C ALA A 188 -4.81 -29.08 -7.26
N LEU A 189 -4.54 -28.25 -8.26
CA LEU A 189 -5.54 -27.47 -8.98
C LEU A 189 -5.70 -28.02 -10.40
N GLU A 190 -6.93 -28.28 -10.82
CA GLU A 190 -7.27 -28.61 -12.20
C GLU A 190 -7.55 -27.32 -12.97
N ILE A 191 -6.68 -26.99 -13.93
CA ILE A 191 -6.75 -25.74 -14.70
C ILE A 191 -7.11 -26.06 -16.16
N PRO A 192 -8.25 -25.56 -16.68
CA PRO A 192 -8.60 -25.72 -18.09
C PRO A 192 -7.48 -25.24 -19.01
N GLY A 193 -7.00 -26.12 -19.89
CA GLY A 193 -5.93 -25.83 -20.86
C GLY A 193 -4.50 -26.05 -20.36
N LEU A 194 -4.26 -26.17 -19.05
CA LEU A 194 -2.95 -26.50 -18.47
C LEU A 194 -2.93 -27.92 -17.85
N GLY A 195 -4.08 -28.43 -17.42
CA GLY A 195 -4.18 -29.68 -16.67
C GLY A 195 -3.94 -29.46 -15.18
N ARG A 196 -3.50 -30.52 -14.50
CA ARG A 196 -3.28 -30.51 -13.05
C ARG A 196 -1.95 -29.86 -12.71
N ILE A 197 -1.98 -28.82 -11.87
CA ILE A 197 -0.78 -28.16 -11.33
C ILE A 197 -0.80 -28.19 -9.80
N GLU A 198 0.39 -28.11 -9.19
CA GLU A 198 0.49 -27.91 -7.74
C GLU A 198 0.62 -26.41 -7.44
N ALA A 199 -0.10 -25.97 -6.41
CA ALA A 199 -0.08 -24.59 -5.97
C ALA A 199 -0.06 -24.48 -4.45
N SER A 200 0.63 -23.48 -3.93
CA SER A 200 0.50 -23.06 -2.53
C SER A 200 -0.38 -21.82 -2.47
N LEU A 201 -1.51 -21.92 -1.77
CA LEU A 201 -2.43 -20.81 -1.54
C LEU A 201 -2.12 -20.25 -0.15
N VAL A 202 -1.50 -19.07 -0.11
CA VAL A 202 -1.03 -18.47 1.14
C VAL A 202 -1.64 -17.07 1.28
N ASP A 203 -2.27 -16.81 2.42
CA ASP A 203 -2.79 -15.50 2.76
C ASP A 203 -1.98 -14.92 3.91
N ALA A 204 -0.94 -14.16 3.57
CA ALA A 204 -0.06 -13.47 4.49
C ALA A 204 0.15 -12.04 3.99
N ALA A 205 -0.39 -11.05 4.70
CA ALA A 205 -0.56 -9.64 4.30
C ALA A 205 -1.47 -9.43 3.08
N ASN A 206 -1.37 -10.27 2.06
CA ASN A 206 -2.31 -10.41 0.95
C ASN A 206 -2.40 -11.89 0.53
N PRO A 207 -3.53 -12.35 -0.04
CA PRO A 207 -3.65 -13.68 -0.62
C PRO A 207 -2.84 -13.80 -1.92
N MET A 208 -2.02 -14.84 -2.00
CA MET A 208 -1.16 -15.17 -3.12
C MET A 208 -1.30 -16.64 -3.50
N VAL A 209 -1.18 -16.93 -4.80
CA VAL A 209 -1.10 -18.29 -5.33
C VAL A 209 0.30 -18.47 -5.91
N PHE A 210 1.06 -19.39 -5.33
CA PHE A 210 2.40 -19.74 -5.80
C PHE A 210 2.33 -21.03 -6.59
N VAL A 211 2.91 -21.03 -7.78
CA VAL A 211 3.04 -22.20 -8.66
C VAL A 211 4.48 -22.32 -9.11
N ARG A 212 4.90 -23.51 -9.54
CA ARG A 212 6.21 -23.67 -10.17
C ARG A 212 6.22 -23.00 -11.54
N ALA A 213 7.31 -22.31 -11.87
CA ALA A 213 7.49 -21.67 -13.18
C ALA A 213 7.33 -22.67 -14.35
N GLY A 214 7.90 -23.87 -14.20
CA GLY A 214 7.82 -24.93 -15.21
C GLY A 214 6.39 -25.41 -15.48
N ASP A 215 5.52 -25.44 -14.45
CA ASP A 215 4.11 -25.87 -14.58
C ASP A 215 3.29 -24.86 -15.42
N VAL A 216 3.83 -23.65 -15.67
CA VAL A 216 3.24 -22.60 -16.52
C VAL A 216 4.12 -22.20 -17.70
N GLY A 217 5.13 -23.01 -18.04
CA GLY A 217 5.98 -22.81 -19.22
C GLY A 217 6.99 -21.67 -19.13
N LEU A 218 7.36 -21.23 -17.91
CA LEU A 218 8.36 -20.19 -17.67
C LEU A 218 9.67 -20.78 -17.12
N ALA A 219 10.79 -20.09 -17.40
CA ALA A 219 12.05 -20.31 -16.70
C ALA A 219 12.03 -19.50 -15.39
N GLY A 220 12.40 -20.15 -14.28
CA GLY A 220 12.47 -19.54 -12.95
C GLY A 220 13.71 -18.70 -12.71
#